data_AF-A0A2D7X0F0-F1
#
_entry.id   AF-A0A2D7X0F0-F1
#
_cell.length_a   1.000
_cell.length_b   1.000
_cell.length_c   1.000
_cell.angle_alpha   90.00
_cell.angle_beta   90.00
_cell.angle_gamma   90.00
#
_symmetry.space_group_name_H-M   'P 1'
#
loop_
_entity.id
_entity.type
_entity.pdbx_description
1 polymer ?
#
loop_
_entity_poly.entity_id
_entity_poly.type
_entity_poly.pdbx_seq_one_letter_code
_entity_poly.pdbx_strand_id
1 'polypeptide(L)'
;MSADFNLMKEVAQQDLQALQRAEQSYGDSWKRRGGVGAFMMLARKFDRIEHQSKKHGWDVFEAGAVYSGEAGLLDDIRDLRRYLLLVEQEILAQEIEENIPYENEGDNTNEQEELS
;
A
#
# COMPACT_ATOMS: atom_id res chain seq x y z
N MET A 1 -24.14 9.10 15.45
CA MET A 1 -24.33 8.69 14.04
C MET A 1 -23.77 7.29 13.86
N SER A 2 -24.45 6.41 13.12
CA SER A 2 -23.90 5.12 12.72
C SER A 2 -22.89 5.31 11.58
N ALA A 3 -21.95 4.37 11.44
CA ALA A 3 -21.05 4.36 10.29
C ALA A 3 -21.86 4.19 8.98
N ASP A 4 -21.56 5.02 7.99
CA ASP A 4 -22.07 4.85 6.63
C ASP A 4 -21.11 3.96 5.83
N PHE A 5 -21.43 2.67 5.79
CA PHE A 5 -20.61 1.69 5.09
C PHE A 5 -20.63 1.86 3.56
N ASN A 6 -21.66 2.48 2.99
CA ASN A 6 -21.69 2.75 1.55
C ASN A 6 -20.67 3.83 1.21
N LEU A 7 -20.61 4.90 2.01
CA LEU A 7 -19.58 5.93 1.87
C LEU A 7 -18.17 5.35 2.06
N MET A 8 -17.97 4.49 3.06
CA MET A 8 -16.67 3.83 3.25
C MET A 8 -16.23 3.00 2.04
N LYS A 9 -17.18 2.27 1.44
CA LYS A 9 -16.92 1.50 0.22
C LYS A 9 -16.52 2.40 -0.94
N GLU A 10 -17.20 3.52 -1.15
CA GLU A 10 -16.86 4.49 -2.19
C GLU A 10 -15.47 5.10 -1.97
N VAL A 11 -15.13 5.46 -0.73
CA VAL A 11 -13.80 5.98 -0.38
C VAL A 11 -12.71 4.95 -0.72
N ALA A 12 -12.88 3.70 -0.32
CA ALA A 12 -11.92 2.64 -0.63
C ALA A 12 -11.78 2.42 -2.15
N GLN A 13 -12.89 2.46 -2.90
CA GLN A 13 -12.87 2.32 -4.36
C GLN A 13 -12.12 3.49 -5.04
N GLN A 14 -12.26 4.71 -4.54
CA GLN A 14 -11.53 5.87 -5.03
C GLN A 14 -10.03 5.74 -4.79
N ASP A 15 -9.62 5.16 -3.67
CA ASP A 15 -8.20 4.91 -3.40
C ASP A 15 -7.60 3.90 -4.38
N LEU A 16 -8.31 2.80 -4.65
CA LEU A 16 -7.88 1.83 -5.64
C LEU A 16 -7.72 2.48 -7.02
N GLN A 17 -8.67 3.30 -7.45
CA GLN A 17 -8.57 4.04 -8.71
C GLN A 17 -7.40 5.03 -8.72
N ALA A 18 -7.14 5.71 -7.60
CA ALA A 18 -6.02 6.63 -7.49
C ALA A 18 -4.68 5.89 -7.59
N LEU A 19 -4.55 4.72 -6.94
CA LEU A 19 -3.38 3.86 -7.04
C LEU A 19 -3.15 3.36 -8.47
N GLN A 20 -4.20 2.90 -9.15
CA GLN A 20 -4.11 2.47 -10.56
C GLN A 20 -3.59 3.59 -11.49
N ARG A 21 -3.98 4.84 -11.25
CA ARG A 21 -3.44 6.00 -12.00
C ARG A 21 -2.01 6.32 -11.61
N ALA A 22 -1.69 6.26 -10.31
CA ALA A 22 -0.36 6.54 -9.79
C ALA A 22 0.67 5.53 -10.30
N GLU A 23 0.29 4.27 -10.45
CA GLU A 23 1.13 3.18 -10.98
C GLU A 23 1.68 3.54 -12.37
N GLN A 24 0.84 4.09 -13.25
CA GLN A 24 1.23 4.50 -14.61
C GLN A 24 2.28 5.62 -14.62
N SER A 25 2.36 6.41 -13.55
CA SER A 25 3.23 7.59 -13.46
C SER A 25 4.51 7.32 -12.65
N TYR A 26 4.40 6.55 -11.58
CA TYR A 26 5.42 6.45 -10.54
C TYR A 26 5.87 5.02 -10.24
N GLY A 27 5.12 4.00 -10.68
CA GLY A 27 5.35 2.58 -10.40
C GLY A 27 5.77 2.31 -8.96
N ASP A 28 6.78 1.45 -8.81
CA ASP A 28 7.36 1.02 -7.53
C ASP A 28 8.21 2.07 -6.78
N SER A 29 8.08 3.36 -7.11
CA SER A 29 8.85 4.43 -6.44
C SER A 29 8.70 4.43 -4.91
N TRP A 30 7.55 4.00 -4.40
CA TRP A 30 7.21 3.95 -2.98
C TRP A 30 8.00 2.89 -2.20
N LYS A 31 8.43 1.81 -2.88
CA LYS A 31 9.24 0.72 -2.32
C LYS A 31 10.65 0.64 -2.92
N ARG A 32 11.12 1.70 -3.61
CA ARG A 32 12.45 1.72 -4.28
C ARG A 32 13.63 1.37 -3.37
N ARG A 33 13.51 1.59 -2.05
CA ARG A 33 14.51 1.23 -1.03
C ARG A 33 14.09 0.02 -0.19
N GLY A 34 13.30 -0.88 -0.76
CA GLY A 34 12.67 -2.00 -0.06
C GLY A 34 11.72 -1.54 1.05
N GLY A 35 11.51 -2.43 2.03
CA GLY A 35 10.60 -2.20 3.15
C GLY A 35 10.92 -0.95 3.97
N VAL A 36 12.19 -0.55 4.09
CA VAL A 36 12.59 0.69 4.77
C VAL A 36 12.02 1.92 4.06
N GLY A 37 12.10 1.95 2.72
CA GLY A 37 11.52 3.04 1.92
C GLY A 37 10.01 3.14 2.10
N ALA A 38 9.33 2.00 2.05
CA ALA A 38 7.89 1.94 2.24
C ALA A 38 7.47 2.41 3.64
N PHE A 39 8.17 1.97 4.69
CA PHE A 39 7.94 2.42 6.07
C PHE A 39 8.12 3.94 6.22
N MET A 40 9.17 4.51 5.61
CA MET A 40 9.41 5.96 5.66
C MET A 40 8.30 6.76 4.96
N MET A 41 7.66 6.21 3.91
CA MET A 41 6.50 6.83 3.28
C MET A 41 5.28 6.84 4.21
N LEU A 42 5.01 5.75 4.92
CA LEU A 42 3.97 5.69 5.96
C LEU A 42 4.22 6.72 7.07
N ALA A 43 5.42 6.68 7.66
CA ALA A 43 5.81 7.57 8.75
C ALA A 43 5.66 9.04 8.33
N ARG A 44 6.15 9.42 7.16
CA ARG A 44 6.04 10.79 6.63
C ARG A 44 4.59 11.27 6.53
N LYS A 45 3.65 10.40 6.16
CA LYS A 45 2.23 10.78 6.07
C LYS A 45 1.61 10.91 7.44
N PHE A 46 1.92 9.99 8.35
CA PHE A 46 1.48 10.08 9.73
C PHE A 46 2.00 11.36 10.42
N ASP A 47 3.28 11.70 10.26
CA ASP A 47 3.88 12.93 10.82
C ASP A 47 3.14 14.20 10.38
N ARG A 48 2.65 14.23 9.13
CA ARG A 48 1.88 15.39 8.62
C ARG A 48 0.51 15.50 9.28
N ILE A 49 -0.18 14.37 9.43
CA ILE A 49 -1.47 14.29 10.14
C ILE A 49 -1.28 14.70 11.60
N GLU A 50 -0.23 14.19 12.24
CA GLU A 50 0.14 14.51 13.62
C GLU A 50 0.40 16.01 13.78
N HIS A 51 1.25 16.59 12.93
CA HIS A 51 1.61 18.00 12.98
C HIS A 51 0.41 18.94 12.82
N GLN A 52 -0.51 18.61 11.91
CA GLN A 52 -1.75 19.37 11.70
C GLN A 52 -2.69 19.22 12.90
N SER A 53 -2.92 17.99 13.38
CA SER A 53 -3.81 17.73 14.51
C SER A 53 -3.31 18.39 15.80
N LYS A 54 -1.99 18.37 16.05
CA LYS A 54 -1.38 18.99 17.24
C LYS A 54 -1.65 20.49 17.35
N LYS A 55 -1.79 21.20 16.23
CA LYS A 55 -2.13 22.64 16.22
C LYS A 55 -3.57 22.93 16.64
N HIS A 56 -4.43 21.91 16.62
CA HIS A 56 -5.83 21.96 17.02
C HIS A 56 -6.07 21.10 18.26
N GLY A 57 -5.10 21.05 19.19
CA GLY A 57 -5.26 20.32 20.45
C GLY A 57 -5.45 18.81 20.28
N TRP A 58 -4.94 18.23 19.19
CA TRP A 58 -5.12 16.83 18.79
C TRP A 58 -6.53 16.48 18.30
N ASP A 59 -7.40 17.47 18.08
CA ASP A 59 -8.68 17.26 17.40
C ASP A 59 -8.45 17.19 15.87
N VAL A 60 -8.43 15.95 15.36
CA VAL A 60 -8.24 15.67 13.93
C VAL A 60 -9.43 16.15 13.09
N PHE A 61 -10.63 16.27 13.65
CA PHE A 61 -11.80 16.74 12.91
C PHE A 61 -11.79 18.26 12.79
N GLU A 62 -11.42 18.97 13.86
CA GLU A 62 -11.17 20.42 13.80
C GLU A 62 -10.04 20.73 12.82
N ALA A 63 -8.91 20.03 12.92
CA ALA A 63 -7.81 20.16 11.98
C ALA A 63 -8.25 19.87 10.54
N GLY A 64 -9.13 18.89 10.32
CA GLY A 64 -9.65 18.56 9.00
C GLY A 64 -10.57 19.64 8.41
N ALA A 65 -11.32 20.33 9.26
CA ALA A 65 -12.13 21.48 8.84
C ALA A 65 -11.25 22.70 8.47
N VAL A 66 -10.12 22.89 9.15
CA VAL A 66 -9.20 24.01 8.94
C VAL A 66 -8.26 23.77 7.75
N TYR A 67 -7.61 22.61 7.70
CA TYR A 67 -6.71 22.19 6.61
C TYR A 67 -7.50 21.57 5.46
N SER A 68 -8.45 22.33 4.93
CA SER A 68 -9.24 21.97 3.75
C SER A 68 -8.52 22.35 2.44
N GLY A 69 -8.75 21.59 1.38
CA GLY A 69 -8.19 21.84 0.05
C GLY A 69 -7.06 20.89 -0.35
N GLU A 70 -6.38 21.21 -1.46
CA GLU A 70 -5.29 20.42 -2.02
C GLU A 70 -4.12 20.35 -1.05
N ALA A 71 -3.61 19.14 -0.82
CA ALA A 71 -2.57 18.85 0.18
C ALA A 71 -3.00 19.19 1.63
N GLY A 72 -4.31 19.22 1.89
CA GLY A 72 -4.88 19.32 3.23
C GLY A 72 -4.87 17.98 3.99
N LEU A 73 -5.41 18.00 5.22
CA LEU A 73 -5.38 16.84 6.12
C LEU A 73 -6.02 15.59 5.50
N LEU A 74 -7.11 15.78 4.77
CA LEU A 74 -7.83 14.67 4.13
C LEU A 74 -6.98 13.99 3.03
N ASP A 75 -6.15 14.76 2.32
CA ASP A 75 -5.24 14.20 1.31
C ASP A 75 -4.10 13.42 1.97
N ASP A 76 -3.54 13.91 3.08
CA ASP A 76 -2.54 13.15 3.84
C ASP A 76 -3.12 11.84 4.42
N ILE A 77 -4.37 11.86 4.90
CA ILE A 77 -5.09 10.66 5.35
C ILE A 77 -5.31 9.67 4.19
N ARG A 78 -5.74 10.15 3.03
CA ARG A 78 -5.94 9.34 1.82
C ARG A 78 -4.64 8.69 1.37
N ASP A 79 -3.56 9.46 1.34
CA ASP A 79 -2.24 8.98 0.96
C ASP A 79 -1.72 7.93 1.94
N LEU A 80 -1.87 8.15 3.25
CA LEU A 80 -1.51 7.15 4.25
C LEU A 80 -2.26 5.83 4.02
N ARG A 81 -3.58 5.88 3.81
CA ARG A 81 -4.40 4.69 3.55
C ARG A 81 -3.96 3.95 2.28
N ARG A 82 -3.64 4.68 1.21
CA ARG A 82 -3.13 4.10 -0.05
C ARG A 82 -1.77 3.42 0.15
N TYR A 83 -0.86 4.04 0.89
CA TYR A 83 0.43 3.40 1.20
C TYR A 83 0.28 2.17 2.09
N LEU A 84 -0.66 2.18 3.05
CA LEU A 84 -0.96 1.00 3.84
C LEU A 84 -1.45 -0.16 2.96
N LEU A 85 -2.33 0.12 1.99
CA LEU A 85 -2.81 -0.88 1.05
C LEU A 85 -1.69 -1.43 0.16
N LEU A 86 -0.80 -0.59 -0.34
CA LEU A 86 0.37 -1.01 -1.13
C LEU A 86 1.31 -1.91 -0.32
N VAL A 87 1.62 -1.52 0.93
CA VAL A 87 2.48 -2.30 1.82
C VAL A 87 1.85 -3.66 2.15
N GLU A 88 0.57 -3.67 2.49
CA GLU A 88 -0.17 -4.90 2.78
C GLU A 88 -0.18 -5.84 1.57
N GLN A 89 -0.50 -5.33 0.39
CA GLN A 89 -0.51 -6.11 -0.85
C GLN A 89 0.87 -6.71 -1.17
N GLU A 90 1.95 -5.98 -0.93
CA GLU A 90 3.31 -6.46 -1.15
C GLU A 90 3.67 -7.60 -0.19
N ILE A 91 3.32 -7.47 1.09
CA ILE A 91 3.56 -8.50 2.10
C ILE A 91 2.76 -9.77 1.75
N LEU A 92 1.48 -9.63 1.41
CA LEU A 92 0.63 -10.77 1.02
C LEU A 92 1.12 -11.45 -0.26
N ALA A 93 1.62 -10.68 -1.23
CA ALA A 93 2.19 -11.26 -2.45
C ALA A 93 3.44 -12.10 -2.15
N GLN A 94 4.31 -11.63 -1.26
CA GLN A 94 5.50 -12.38 -0.82
C GLN A 94 5.12 -13.66 -0.07
N GLU A 95 4.12 -13.61 0.82
CA GLU A 95 3.62 -14.81 1.49
C GLU A 95 3.08 -15.85 0.50
N ILE A 96 2.44 -15.43 -0.59
CA ILE A 96 1.94 -16.35 -1.62
C ILE A 96 3.12 -16.98 -2.38
N GLU A 97 4.11 -16.19 -2.80
CA GLU A 97 5.27 -16.68 -3.55
C GLU A 97 6.12 -17.67 -2.74
N GLU A 98 6.33 -17.41 -1.44
CA GLU A 98 7.08 -18.30 -0.55
C GLU A 98 6.36 -19.65 -0.32
N ASN A 99 5.05 -19.70 -0.52
CA ASN A 99 4.21 -20.89 -0.31
C ASN A 99 3.98 -21.72 -1.59
N ILE A 100 4.59 -21.37 -2.73
CA ILE A 100 4.54 -22.20 -3.95
C ILE A 100 5.55 -23.36 -3.79
N PRO A 101 5.11 -24.63 -3.72
CA PRO A 101 6.04 -25.76 -3.71
C PRO A 101 6.81 -25.78 -5.03
N TYR A 102 8.14 -25.78 -4.97
CA TYR A 102 8.95 -26.13 -6.13
C TYR A 102 8.58 -27.56 -6.55
N GLU A 103 7.82 -27.71 -7.64
CA GLU A 103 7.77 -28.99 -8.34
C GLU A 103 9.19 -29.30 -8.81
N ASN A 104 9.82 -30.30 -8.19
CA ASN A 104 11.05 -30.87 -8.71
C ASN A 104 10.71 -31.47 -10.09
N GLU A 105 11.01 -30.75 -11.16
CA GLU A 105 11.25 -31.38 -12.46
C GLU A 105 12.49 -32.26 -12.28
N GLY A 106 12.23 -33.50 -11.88
CA GLY A 106 13.21 -34.56 -11.77
C GLY A 106 13.86 -34.76 -13.13
N ASP A 107 15.13 -34.39 -13.17
CA ASP A 107 16.19 -34.88 -14.05
C ASP A 107 15.87 -36.28 -14.61
N ASN A 108 15.43 -36.31 -15.87
CA ASN A 108 15.24 -37.54 -16.63
C ASN A 108 16.45 -37.72 -17.54
N THR A 109 17.64 -37.84 -16.95
CA THR A 109 18.85 -38.30 -17.63
C THR A 109 19.20 -39.72 -17.16
N ASN A 110 18.62 -40.71 -17.83
CA ASN A 110 19.30 -41.93 -18.30
C ASN A 110 18.27 -43.01 -18.67
N GLU A 111 18.22 -43.36 -19.94
CA GLU A 111 18.28 -44.74 -20.43
C GLU A 111 18.11 -44.73 -21.95
N GLN A 112 19.23 -44.63 -22.69
CA GLN A 112 19.40 -45.21 -24.02
C GLN A 112 20.88 -45.14 -24.48
N GLU A 113 21.74 -45.81 -23.72
CA GLU A 113 22.98 -46.39 -24.25
C GLU A 113 23.08 -47.82 -23.72
N GLU A 114 22.39 -48.74 -24.40
CA GLU A 114 22.84 -50.12 -24.56
C GLU A 114 21.88 -50.80 -25.55
N LEU A 115 22.31 -50.90 -26.81
CA LEU A 115 22.34 -52.15 -27.58
C LEU A 115 22.88 -51.84 -28.97
N SER A 116 24.14 -52.26 -29.14
CA SER A 116 24.85 -52.49 -30.40
C SER A 116 24.09 -53.40 -31.35
#